data_AF-A0A6G3XNW2-F1
#
_entry.id   AF-A0A6G3XNW2-F1
#
_cell.length_a   1.000
_cell.length_b   1.000
_cell.length_c   1.000
_cell.angle_alpha   90.00
_cell.angle_beta   90.00
_cell.angle_gamma   90.00
#
_symmetry.space_group_name_H-M   'P 1'
#
loop_
_entity.id
_entity.type
_entity.pdbx_description
1 polymer ?
#
loop_
_entity_poly.entity_id
_entity_poly.type
_entity_poly.pdbx_seq_one_letter_code
_entity_poly.pdbx_strand_id
1 'polypeptide(L)'
;RRELVAWISHDLRTPLAGLRAMAEALEDGMAADSGRYLRQIRTEVERMNAMVGDLFELSRIQAGSLTLTPARISLYDLVGDALAGVDPLA
;
A
#
# COMPACT_ATOMS: atom_id res chain seq x y z
N ARG A 1 -17.47 -6.36 -3.99
CA ARG A 1 -17.36 -5.91 -2.58
C ARG A 1 -16.91 -7.00 -1.61
N ARG A 2 -17.66 -8.11 -1.38
CA ARG A 2 -17.29 -9.14 -0.38
C ARG A 2 -15.94 -9.82 -0.65
N GLU A 3 -15.67 -10.19 -1.89
CA GLU A 3 -14.38 -10.81 -2.28
C GLU A 3 -13.19 -9.85 -2.10
N LEU A 4 -13.36 -8.58 -2.43
CA LEU A 4 -12.36 -7.52 -2.25
C LEU A 4 -11.98 -7.32 -0.77
N VAL A 5 -12.98 -7.30 0.10
CA VAL A 5 -12.77 -7.21 1.55
C VAL A 5 -12.09 -8.48 2.07
N ALA A 6 -12.46 -9.66 1.57
CA ALA A 6 -11.83 -10.91 1.97
C ALA A 6 -10.36 -10.97 1.54
N TRP A 7 -10.05 -10.52 0.33
CA TRP A 7 -8.68 -10.42 -0.19
C TRP A 7 -7.82 -9.46 0.63
N ILE A 8 -8.28 -8.22 0.87
CA ILE A 8 -7.48 -7.28 1.67
C ILE A 8 -7.30 -7.76 3.11
N SER A 9 -8.31 -8.42 3.68
CA SER A 9 -8.25 -8.93 5.05
C SER A 9 -7.22 -10.06 5.17
N HIS A 10 -7.05 -10.86 4.12
CA HIS A 10 -5.99 -11.86 4.05
C HIS A 10 -4.62 -11.20 3.99
N ASP A 11 -4.45 -10.22 3.11
CA ASP A 11 -3.15 -9.59 2.85
C ASP A 11 -2.70 -8.66 3.99
N LEU A 12 -3.64 -8.09 4.75
CA LEU A 12 -3.37 -7.34 5.98
C LEU A 12 -2.94 -8.22 7.16
N ARG A 13 -3.23 -9.53 7.15
CA ARG A 13 -2.87 -10.43 8.26
C ARG A 13 -1.37 -10.57 8.41
N THR A 14 -0.64 -10.65 7.30
CA THR A 14 0.82 -10.77 7.26
C THR A 14 1.54 -9.57 7.87
N PRO A 15 1.32 -8.31 7.42
CA PRO A 15 1.97 -7.14 8.01
C PRO A 15 1.57 -6.95 9.47
N LEU A 16 0.33 -7.26 9.84
CA LEU A 16 -0.14 -7.18 11.23
C LEU A 16 0.59 -8.19 12.14
N ALA A 17 0.81 -9.43 11.68
CA ALA A 17 1.61 -10.41 12.40
C ALA A 17 3.07 -9.94 12.56
N GLY A 18 3.64 -9.33 11.51
CA GLY A 18 4.97 -8.73 11.56
C GLY A 18 5.07 -7.58 12.57
N LEU A 19 4.09 -6.67 12.58
CA LEU A 19 3.98 -5.60 13.57
C LEU A 19 3.94 -6.14 15.00
N ARG A 20 3.16 -7.20 15.23
CA ARG A 20 3.08 -7.84 16.55
C ARG A 20 4.41 -8.41 16.99
N ALA A 21 5.09 -9.17 16.13
CA ALA A 21 6.40 -9.74 16.44
C ALA A 21 7.46 -8.67 16.70
N MET A 22 7.41 -7.54 15.97
CA MET A 22 8.31 -6.41 16.19
C MET A 22 8.03 -5.70 17.51
N ALA A 23 6.76 -5.54 17.88
CA ALA A 23 6.36 -4.96 19.16
C ALA A 23 6.77 -5.86 20.34
N GLU A 24 6.52 -7.17 20.26
CA GLU A 24 6.96 -8.17 21.24
C GLU A 24 8.49 -8.12 21.43
N ALA A 25 9.27 -8.10 20.34
CA ALA A 25 10.72 -8.01 20.42
C ALA A 25 11.24 -6.70 21.07
N LEU A 26 10.52 -5.58 20.90
CA LEU A 26 10.83 -4.31 21.55
C LEU A 26 10.50 -4.35 23.05
N GLU A 27 9.35 -4.94 23.41
CA GLU A 27 8.88 -5.07 24.79
C GLU A 27 9.79 -5.99 25.62
N ASP A 28 10.21 -7.12 25.05
CA ASP A 28 11.09 -8.09 25.69
C ASP A 28 12.57 -7.65 25.75
N GLY A 29 12.90 -6.46 25.21
CA GLY A 29 14.27 -5.95 25.13
C GLY A 29 15.18 -6.78 24.20
N MET A 30 14.59 -7.60 23.33
CA MET A 30 15.30 -8.45 22.36
C MET A 30 15.69 -7.71 21.08
N ALA A 31 15.17 -6.51 20.86
CA ALA A 31 15.51 -5.66 19.73
C ALA A 31 16.91 -5.06 19.88
N ALA A 32 17.90 -5.66 19.18
CA ALA A 32 19.27 -5.16 19.16
C ALA A 32 19.41 -3.72 18.64
N ASP A 33 18.51 -3.30 17.73
CA ASP A 33 18.36 -1.92 17.26
C ASP A 33 16.88 -1.54 17.27
N SER A 34 16.42 -0.96 18.38
CA SER A 34 15.03 -0.49 18.52
C SER A 34 14.64 0.53 17.46
N GLY A 35 15.59 1.35 16.99
CA GLY A 35 15.35 2.34 15.94
C GLY A 35 15.02 1.69 14.60
N ARG A 36 15.69 0.57 14.26
CA ARG A 36 15.36 -0.22 13.06
C ARG A 36 13.95 -0.81 13.15
N TYR A 37 13.58 -1.38 14.29
CA TYR A 37 12.23 -1.94 14.49
C TYR A 37 11.15 -0.87 14.36
N LEU A 38 11.35 0.32 14.94
CA LEU A 38 10.43 1.45 14.78
C LEU A 38 10.29 1.90 13.32
N ARG A 39 11.40 1.97 12.55
CA ARG A 39 11.35 2.28 11.11
C ARG A 39 10.58 1.22 10.32
N GLN A 40 10.79 -0.05 10.64
CA GLN A 40 10.11 -1.16 9.97
C GLN A 40 8.61 -1.18 10.31
N ILE A 41 8.25 -0.94 11.57
CA ILE A 41 6.86 -0.73 12.00
C ILE A 41 6.21 0.39 11.19
N ARG A 42 6.85 1.55 11.08
CA ARG A 42 6.32 2.67 10.30
C ARG A 42 6.08 2.29 8.84
N THR A 43 7.03 1.57 8.23
CA THR A 43 6.93 1.12 6.83
C THR A 43 5.76 0.16 6.63
N GLU A 44 5.57 -0.81 7.53
CA GLU A 44 4.42 -1.72 7.45
C GLU A 44 3.08 -0.99 7.65
N VAL A 45 3.02 -0.01 8.55
CA VAL A 45 1.81 0.82 8.72
C VAL A 45 1.49 1.62 7.46
N GLU A 46 2.49 2.24 6.83
CA GLU A 46 2.32 2.97 5.55
C GLU A 46 1.82 2.03 4.44
N ARG A 47 2.38 0.82 4.35
CA ARG A 47 1.96 -0.21 3.41
C ARG A 47 0.51 -0.68 3.65
N MET A 48 0.12 -0.88 4.90
CA MET A 48 -1.25 -1.23 5.28
C MET A 48 -2.23 -0.11 4.90
N ASN A 49 -1.85 1.16 5.09
CA ASN A 49 -2.66 2.30 4.67
C ASN A 49 -2.86 2.35 3.15
N ALA A 50 -1.81 2.09 2.36
CA ALA A 50 -1.91 2.01 0.90
C ALA A 50 -2.90 0.91 0.46
N MET A 51 -2.79 -0.29 1.04
CA MET A 51 -3.72 -1.41 0.80
C MET A 51 -5.18 -1.05 1.11
N VAL A 52 -5.43 -0.31 2.20
CA VAL A 52 -6.78 0.19 2.53
C VAL A 52 -7.24 1.23 1.50
N GLY A 53 -6.35 2.11 1.03
CA GLY A 53 -6.61 3.05 -0.04
C GLY A 53 -7.07 2.35 -1.33
N ASP A 54 -6.33 1.32 -1.76
CA ASP A 54 -6.65 0.51 -2.95
C ASP A 54 -8.04 -0.14 -2.83
N LEU A 55 -8.40 -0.64 -1.64
CA LEU A 55 -9.74 -1.17 -1.39
C LEU A 55 -10.83 -0.10 -1.61
N PHE A 56 -10.61 1.12 -1.11
CA PHE A 56 -11.57 2.22 -1.29
C PHE A 56 -11.71 2.61 -2.77
N GLU A 57 -10.61 2.71 -3.49
CA GLU A 57 -10.63 3.01 -4.94
C GLU A 57 -11.37 1.93 -5.73
N LEU A 58 -11.03 0.65 -5.51
CA LEU A 58 -11.68 -0.47 -6.16
C LEU A 58 -13.18 -0.54 -5.81
N SER A 59 -13.55 -0.21 -4.56
CA SER A 59 -14.96 -0.11 -4.17
C SER A 59 -15.70 0.99 -4.94
N ARG A 60 -15.07 2.15 -5.19
CA ARG A 60 -15.66 3.23 -5.98
C ARG A 60 -15.85 2.83 -7.44
N ILE A 61 -14.87 2.14 -8.01
CA ILE A 61 -14.92 1.60 -9.38
C ILE A 61 -16.07 0.61 -9.51
N GLN A 62 -16.17 -0.37 -8.59
CA GLN A 62 -17.24 -1.39 -8.62
C GLN A 62 -18.65 -0.80 -8.41
N ALA A 63 -18.77 0.30 -7.68
CA ALA A 63 -20.04 0.99 -7.49
C ALA A 63 -20.50 1.78 -8.73
N GLY A 64 -19.72 1.79 -9.82
CA GLY A 64 -20.02 2.59 -11.01
C GLY A 64 -19.92 4.09 -10.76
N SER A 65 -19.33 4.51 -9.64
CA SER A 65 -19.19 5.92 -9.25
C SER A 65 -18.01 6.64 -9.93
N LEU A 66 -17.30 5.94 -10.82
CA LEU A 66 -16.21 6.50 -11.59
C LEU A 66 -16.76 7.11 -12.89
N THR A 67 -16.84 8.44 -12.94
CA THR A 67 -17.18 9.15 -14.17
C THR A 67 -15.93 9.27 -15.03
N LEU A 68 -15.87 8.52 -16.13
CA LEU A 68 -14.82 8.66 -17.13
C LEU A 68 -15.07 9.91 -17.99
N THR A 69 -14.03 10.70 -18.23
CA THR A 69 -14.06 11.84 -19.15
C THR A 69 -13.14 11.54 -20.33
N PRO A 70 -13.64 10.94 -21.42
CA PRO A 70 -12.79 10.58 -22.55
C PRO A 70 -12.23 11.84 -23.22
N ALA A 71 -10.93 11.85 -23.48
CA ALA A 71 -10.26 12.94 -24.18
C ALA A 71 -9.25 12.37 -25.19
N ARG A 72 -8.97 13.11 -26.26
CA ARG A 72 -7.83 12.80 -27.13
C ARG A 72 -6.56 13.18 -26.38
N ILE A 73 -5.64 12.23 -26.26
CA ILE A 73 -4.34 12.42 -25.61
C ILE A 73 -3.21 12.05 -26.58
N SER A 74 -2.04 12.66 -26.40
CA SER A 74 -0.83 12.28 -27.10
C SER A 74 -0.27 11.00 -26.48
N LEU A 75 -0.17 9.92 -27.25
CA LEU A 75 0.45 8.68 -26.78
C LEU A 75 1.94 8.86 -26.48
N TYR A 76 2.61 9.76 -27.22
CA TYR A 76 4.02 10.06 -27.00
C TYR A 76 4.24 10.67 -25.61
N ASP A 77 3.44 11.68 -25.26
CA ASP A 77 3.56 12.37 -23.97
C ASP A 77 3.18 11.44 -22.80
N LEU A 78 2.11 10.65 -22.95
CA LEU A 78 1.70 9.67 -21.93
C LEU A 78 2.80 8.65 -21.64
N VAL A 79 3.45 8.12 -22.68
CA VAL A 79 4.55 7.16 -22.51
C VAL A 79 5.78 7.86 -21.90
N GLY A 80 6.06 9.10 -22.30
CA GLY A 80 7.12 9.91 -21.71
C GLY A 80 6.93 10.13 -20.21
N ASP A 81 5.74 10.57 -19.80
CA ASP A 81 5.37 10.77 -18.40
C ASP A 81 5.43 9.47 -17.58
N ALA A 82 4.93 8.37 -18.16
CA ALA A 82 4.98 7.07 -17.51
C ALA A 82 6.43 6.64 -17.26
N LEU A 83 7.32 6.77 -18.25
CA LEU A 83 8.73 6.44 -18.13
C LEU A 83 9.44 7.33 -17.10
N ALA A 84 9.14 8.64 -17.08
CA ALA A 84 9.68 9.56 -16.09
C ALA A 84 9.26 9.21 -14.65
N GLY A 85 8.05 8.68 -14.47
CA GLY A 85 7.55 8.19 -13.18
C GLY A 85 8.21 6.91 -12.67
N VAL A 86 8.95 6.17 -13.52
CA VAL A 86 9.68 4.95 -13.15
C VAL A 86 11.20 5.17 -13.06
N ASP A 87 11.68 6.40 -13.24
CA ASP A 87 13.10 6.69 -13.13
C ASP A 87 13.59 6.26 -11.73
N PRO A 88 14.71 5.53 -11.59
CA PRO A 88 15.13 5.00 -10.32
C PRO A 88 15.35 6.16 -9.35
N LEU A 89 14.93 5.97 -8.10
CA LEU A 89 15.50 6.68 -6.96
C LEU A 89 17.03 6.50 -7.03
N ALA A 90 17.72 7.44 -7.66
CA ALA A 90 19.17 7.54 -7.68
C ALA A 90 19.66 8.21 -6.40
#